data_AF-D9PYX7-F1
#
_entry.id   AF-D9PYX7-F1
#
_cell.length_a   1.000
_cell.length_b   1.000
_cell.length_c   1.000
_cell.angle_alpha   90.00
_cell.angle_beta   90.00
_cell.angle_gamma   90.00
#
_symmetry.space_group_name_H-M   'P 1'
#
loop_
_entity.id
_entity.type
_entity.pdbx_description
1 polymer ?
#
loop_
_entity_poly.entity_id
_entity_poly.type
_entity_poly.pdbx_seq_one_letter_code
_entity_poly.pdbx_strand_id
1 'polypeptide(L)'
;MADCELSEVRVPWGRYLVAICEGHVDDHELERVSTEQGLKALVLRLARRPDPCEAALYLAYSREDADQGRVRLRKQHLQALLYATRSKQLSEALSRSKGGSTIVVVSDDPSRLEGVASRLGLGLGNVKEASCDPSSLQDLSSFRLQLLLS
;
A
#
# COMPACT_ATOMS: atom_id res chain seq x y z
N MET A 1 -1.13 -20.38 8.63
CA MET A 1 -0.65 -19.39 7.64
C MET A 1 -1.58 -18.19 7.71
N ALA A 2 -1.07 -16.97 7.54
CA ALA A 2 -1.92 -15.80 7.43
C ALA A 2 -2.63 -15.85 6.07
N ASP A 3 -3.96 -16.00 6.07
CA ASP A 3 -4.75 -16.03 4.84
C ASP A 3 -5.06 -14.59 4.42
N CYS A 4 -4.50 -14.19 3.28
CA CYS A 4 -4.71 -12.89 2.69
C CYS A 4 -6.01 -12.88 1.88
N GLU A 5 -6.78 -11.81 2.01
CA GLU A 5 -7.76 -11.47 0.99
C GLU A 5 -7.01 -10.88 -0.21
N LEU A 6 -7.19 -11.49 -1.38
CA LEU A 6 -6.60 -11.03 -2.63
C LEU A 6 -7.69 -10.44 -3.52
N SER A 7 -7.52 -9.18 -3.91
CA SER A 7 -8.46 -8.46 -4.76
C SER A 7 -7.81 -7.96 -6.05
N GLU A 8 -8.47 -8.13 -7.19
CA GLU A 8 -8.20 -7.37 -8.40
C GLU A 8 -8.98 -6.06 -8.33
N VAL A 9 -8.27 -4.94 -8.40
CA VAL A 9 -8.79 -3.59 -8.32
C VAL A 9 -8.52 -2.89 -9.64
N ARG A 10 -9.57 -2.31 -10.24
CA ARG A 10 -9.43 -1.43 -11.42
C ARG A 10 -9.63 0.01 -11.00
N VAL A 11 -8.60 0.82 -11.20
CA VAL A 11 -8.65 2.28 -11.07
C VAL A 11 -8.45 2.90 -12.46
N PRO A 12 -8.80 4.18 -12.69
CA PRO A 12 -8.74 4.78 -14.02
C PRO A 12 -7.39 4.65 -14.75
N TRP A 13 -6.30 4.54 -14.00
CA TRP A 13 -4.93 4.52 -14.53
C TRP A 13 -4.29 3.13 -14.55
N GLY A 14 -5.02 2.07 -14.20
CA GLY A 14 -4.47 0.73 -14.24
C GLY A 14 -5.24 -0.31 -13.44
N ARG A 15 -4.70 -1.52 -13.46
CA ARG A 15 -5.18 -2.66 -12.71
C ARG A 15 -4.13 -3.06 -11.69
N TYR A 16 -4.56 -3.27 -10.46
CA TYR A 16 -3.71 -3.65 -9.34
C TYR A 16 -4.27 -4.90 -8.68
N LEU A 17 -3.38 -5.78 -8.24
CA LEU A 17 -3.68 -6.80 -7.27
C LEU A 17 -3.32 -6.28 -5.88
N VAL A 18 -4.25 -6.46 -4.94
CA VAL A 18 -4.15 -6.02 -3.57
C VAL A 18 -4.33 -7.23 -2.66
N ALA A 19 -3.29 -7.59 -1.92
CA ALA A 19 -3.37 -8.57 -0.85
C ALA A 19 -3.42 -7.87 0.50
N ILE A 20 -4.43 -8.18 1.30
CA ILE A 20 -4.61 -7.69 2.67
C ILE A 20 -4.61 -8.89 3.60
N CYS A 21 -3.58 -9.00 4.42
CA CYS A 21 -3.31 -10.15 5.28
C CYS A 21 -3.33 -9.72 6.75
N GLU A 22 -3.89 -10.54 7.62
CA GLU A 22 -3.69 -10.40 9.06
C GLU A 22 -2.58 -11.35 9.49
N GLY A 23 -1.47 -10.82 10.01
CA GLY A 23 -0.34 -11.65 10.39
C GLY A 23 0.80 -10.88 11.04
N HIS A 24 1.63 -11.62 11.78
CA HIS A 24 2.87 -11.10 12.32
C HIS A 24 3.99 -11.34 11.31
N VAL A 25 4.51 -10.26 10.76
CA VAL A 25 5.72 -10.24 9.93
C VAL A 25 6.80 -9.53 10.72
N ASP A 26 8.04 -9.99 10.67
CA ASP A 26 9.16 -9.31 11.33
C ASP A 26 9.38 -7.89 10.77
N ASP A 27 9.63 -6.91 11.64
CA ASP A 27 9.74 -5.49 11.29
C ASP A 27 10.91 -5.24 10.34
N HIS A 28 12.04 -5.90 10.59
CA HIS A 28 13.25 -5.74 9.79
C HIS A 28 13.08 -6.38 8.41
N GLU A 29 12.45 -7.55 8.32
CA GLU A 29 12.14 -8.18 7.05
C GLU A 29 11.12 -7.37 6.24
N LEU A 30 10.09 -6.83 6.89
CA LEU A 30 9.11 -5.96 6.24
C LEU A 30 9.77 -4.70 5.66
N GLU A 31 10.61 -4.01 6.45
CA GLU A 31 11.33 -2.82 5.98
C GLU A 31 12.28 -3.14 4.81
N ARG A 32 12.98 -4.27 4.90
CA ARG A 32 13.88 -4.75 3.85
C ARG A 32 13.14 -5.01 2.54
N VAL A 33 12.05 -5.78 2.59
CA VAL A 33 11.21 -6.09 1.43
C VAL A 33 10.61 -4.81 0.85
N SER A 34 10.05 -3.93 1.68
CA SER A 34 9.46 -2.65 1.25
C SER A 34 10.49 -1.77 0.54
N THR A 35 11.72 -1.72 1.07
CA THR A 35 12.82 -0.96 0.47
C THR A 35 13.27 -1.54 -0.86
N GLU A 36 13.43 -2.86 -0.96
CA GLU A 36 13.85 -3.54 -2.18
C GLU A 36 12.81 -3.43 -3.31
N GLN A 37 11.52 -3.51 -2.97
CA GLN A 37 10.45 -3.37 -3.97
C GLN A 37 10.27 -1.91 -4.41
N GLY A 38 10.54 -0.94 -3.52
CA GLY A 38 10.35 0.48 -3.81
C GLY A 38 8.90 0.76 -4.21
N LEU A 39 8.68 1.34 -5.39
CA LEU A 39 7.35 1.55 -5.95
C LEU A 39 6.95 0.50 -7.00
N LYS A 40 7.69 -0.61 -7.15
CA LYS A 40 7.28 -1.72 -8.02
C LYS A 40 6.19 -2.58 -7.37
N ALA A 41 6.30 -2.77 -6.06
CA ALA A 41 5.22 -3.27 -5.22
C ALA A 41 5.22 -2.49 -3.92
N LEU A 42 4.02 -2.14 -3.45
CA LEU A 42 3.85 -1.55 -2.14
C LEU A 42 3.79 -2.66 -1.10
N VAL A 43 4.57 -2.51 -0.02
CA VAL A 43 4.53 -3.43 1.13
C VAL A 43 4.49 -2.59 2.39
N LEU A 44 3.35 -2.60 3.09
CA LEU A 44 3.11 -1.78 4.28
C LEU A 44 2.52 -2.62 5.40
N ARG A 45 2.76 -2.17 6.63
CA ARG A 45 1.98 -2.56 7.80
C ARG A 45 1.08 -1.41 8.20
N LEU A 46 -0.18 -1.71 8.52
CA LEU A 46 -1.17 -0.75 8.98
C LEU A 46 -1.83 -1.24 10.27
N ALA A 47 -2.25 -0.29 11.09
CA ALA A 47 -3.00 -0.58 12.32
C ALA A 47 -4.47 -0.94 12.06
N ARG A 48 -4.99 -0.59 10.87
CA ARG A 48 -6.36 -0.88 10.46
C ARG A 48 -6.35 -1.45 9.05
N ARG A 49 -7.30 -2.35 8.81
CA ARG A 49 -7.59 -2.90 7.49
C ARG A 49 -8.09 -1.79 6.56
N PRO A 50 -7.37 -1.46 5.48
CA PRO A 50 -7.84 -0.49 4.50
C PRO A 50 -8.87 -1.15 3.56
N ASP A 51 -9.60 -0.31 2.83
CA ASP A 51 -10.34 -0.75 1.65
C ASP A 51 -9.35 -1.11 0.51
N PRO A 52 -9.60 -2.18 -0.29
CA PRO A 52 -8.70 -2.56 -1.38
C PRO A 52 -8.51 -1.47 -2.43
N CYS A 53 -9.53 -0.66 -2.72
CA CYS A 53 -9.42 0.44 -3.67
C CYS A 53 -8.56 1.58 -3.10
N GLU A 54 -8.69 1.90 -1.82
CA GLU A 54 -7.77 2.85 -1.16
C GLU A 54 -6.33 2.33 -1.21
N ALA A 55 -6.11 1.04 -0.91
CA ALA A 55 -4.79 0.43 -0.95
C ALA A 55 -4.14 0.50 -2.34
N ALA A 56 -4.92 0.23 -3.41
CA ALA A 56 -4.45 0.39 -4.78
C ALA A 56 -4.01 1.84 -5.07
N LEU A 57 -4.78 2.82 -4.60
CA LEU A 57 -4.46 4.23 -4.78
C LEU A 57 -3.19 4.67 -4.03
N TYR A 58 -2.84 4.06 -2.89
CA TYR A 58 -1.58 4.37 -2.21
C TYR A 58 -0.37 4.16 -3.12
N LEU A 59 -0.36 3.06 -3.87
CA LEU A 59 0.70 2.77 -4.84
C LEU A 59 0.60 3.68 -6.06
N ALA A 60 -0.59 3.83 -6.65
CA ALA A 60 -0.80 4.64 -7.84
C ALA A 60 -0.37 6.10 -7.63
N TYR A 61 -0.84 6.72 -6.55
CA TYR A 61 -0.48 8.09 -6.21
C TYR A 61 1.00 8.25 -5.90
N SER A 62 1.61 7.29 -5.18
CA SER A 62 3.05 7.36 -4.90
C SER A 62 3.89 7.27 -6.16
N ARG A 63 3.49 6.46 -7.16
CA ARG A 63 4.14 6.39 -8.47
C ARG A 63 3.99 7.70 -9.24
N GLU A 64 2.77 8.21 -9.36
CA GLU A 64 2.52 9.48 -10.06
C GLU A 64 3.31 10.65 -9.44
N ASP A 65 3.35 10.72 -8.11
CA ASP A 65 4.10 11.77 -7.43
C ASP A 65 5.62 11.60 -7.61
N ALA A 66 6.12 10.37 -7.71
CA ALA A 66 7.52 10.11 -8.01
C ALA A 66 7.86 10.52 -9.44
N ASP A 67 7.02 10.16 -10.41
CA ASP A 67 7.18 10.51 -11.83
C ASP A 67 7.13 12.02 -12.06
N GLN A 68 6.34 12.74 -11.25
CA GLN A 68 6.27 14.20 -11.27
C GLN A 68 7.37 14.90 -10.44
N GLY A 69 8.29 14.15 -9.84
CA GLY A 69 9.36 14.71 -8.99
C GLY A 69 8.85 15.37 -7.70
N ARG A 70 7.64 15.02 -7.24
CA ARG A 70 6.99 15.57 -6.04
C ARG A 70 7.34 14.80 -4.76
N VAL A 71 7.90 13.59 -4.88
CA VAL A 71 8.33 12.81 -3.71
C VAL A 71 9.62 13.38 -3.13
N ARG A 72 9.53 13.93 -1.92
CA ARG A 72 10.67 14.51 -1.18
C ARG A 72 11.44 13.47 -0.34
N LEU A 73 10.92 12.25 -0.25
CA LEU A 73 11.48 11.18 0.59
C LEU A 73 12.55 10.37 -0.18
N ARG A 74 13.71 10.14 0.45
CA ARG A 74 14.74 9.24 -0.10
C ARG A 74 14.22 7.82 -0.34
N LYS A 75 13.39 7.33 0.57
CA LYS A 75 12.68 6.05 0.47
C LYS A 75 11.29 6.30 -0.09
N GLN A 76 11.15 6.21 -1.41
CA GLN A 76 9.90 6.58 -2.10
C GLN A 76 8.68 5.76 -1.66
N HIS A 77 8.87 4.48 -1.28
CA HIS A 77 7.79 3.62 -0.76
C HIS A 77 7.14 4.17 0.52
N LEU A 78 7.86 5.00 1.31
CA LEU A 78 7.31 5.61 2.52
C LEU A 78 6.31 6.73 2.22
N GLN A 79 6.25 7.24 0.99
CA GLN A 79 5.21 8.19 0.58
C GLN A 79 3.82 7.55 0.70
N ALA A 80 3.70 6.28 0.33
CA ALA A 80 2.46 5.54 0.44
C ALA A 80 1.98 5.41 1.89
N LEU A 81 2.89 5.42 2.86
CA LEU A 81 2.52 5.40 4.27
C LEU A 81 1.83 6.69 4.69
N LEU A 82 2.23 7.85 4.15
CA LEU A 82 1.54 9.12 4.38
C LEU A 82 0.08 9.06 3.92
N TYR A 83 -0.17 8.44 2.78
CA TYR A 83 -1.52 8.19 2.26
C TYR A 83 -2.29 7.19 3.12
N ALA A 84 -1.67 6.07 3.48
CA ALA A 84 -2.32 5.03 4.25
C ALA A 84 -2.70 5.47 5.68
N THR A 85 -1.93 6.38 6.28
CA THR A 85 -2.20 6.87 7.65
C THR A 85 -2.83 8.26 7.70
N ARG A 86 -3.06 8.88 6.54
CA ARG A 86 -3.51 10.28 6.40
C ARG A 86 -2.66 11.25 7.21
N SER A 87 -1.34 11.06 7.16
CA SER A 87 -0.37 11.84 7.95
C SER A 87 0.42 12.78 7.05
N LYS A 88 0.60 14.03 7.49
CA LYS A 88 1.42 15.02 6.76
C LYS A 88 2.91 14.87 7.05
N GLN A 89 3.26 14.12 8.09
CA GLN A 89 4.64 13.88 8.53
C GLN A 89 4.94 12.38 8.59
N LEU A 90 6.14 11.99 8.16
CA LEU A 90 6.57 10.59 8.14
C LEU A 90 6.69 10.00 9.55
N SER A 91 7.18 10.77 10.53
CA SER A 91 7.27 10.33 11.92
C SER A 91 5.91 9.95 12.50
N GLU A 92 4.88 10.75 12.20
CA GLU A 92 3.51 10.46 12.59
C GLU A 92 2.98 9.21 11.88
N ALA A 93 3.22 9.08 10.58
CA ALA A 93 2.80 7.93 9.79
C ALA A 93 3.40 6.62 10.33
N LEU A 94 4.70 6.61 10.61
CA LEU A 94 5.39 5.48 11.22
C LEU A 94 4.81 5.14 12.60
N SER A 95 4.56 6.15 13.45
CA SER A 95 3.94 5.95 14.75
C SER A 95 2.55 5.30 14.63
N ARG A 96 1.70 5.76 13.70
CA ARG A 96 0.36 5.21 13.47
C ARG A 96 0.37 3.79 12.90
N SER A 97 1.43 3.40 12.18
CA SER A 97 1.59 2.03 11.66
C SER A 97 2.17 1.05 12.68
N LYS A 98 2.79 1.56 13.76
CA LYS A 98 3.50 0.75 14.74
C LYS A 98 2.53 -0.18 15.48
N GLY A 99 2.91 -1.44 15.61
CA GLY A 99 2.09 -2.46 16.28
C GLY A 99 0.87 -2.93 15.48
N GLY A 100 0.70 -2.50 14.23
CA GLY A 100 -0.35 -3.03 13.36
C GLY A 100 -0.17 -4.50 13.01
N SER A 101 -1.26 -5.21 12.77
CA SER A 101 -1.28 -6.62 12.32
C SER A 101 -1.64 -6.79 10.86
N THR A 102 -2.13 -5.73 10.20
CA THR A 102 -2.53 -5.78 8.81
C THR A 102 -1.32 -5.53 7.93
N ILE A 103 -1.00 -6.50 7.08
CA ILE A 103 0.00 -6.37 6.01
C ILE A 103 -0.72 -6.15 4.69
N VAL A 104 -0.31 -5.10 3.99
CA VAL A 104 -0.84 -4.72 2.68
C VAL A 104 0.25 -4.88 1.65
N VAL A 105 -0.02 -5.68 0.63
CA VAL A 105 0.83 -5.85 -0.56
C VAL A 105 0.05 -5.41 -1.78
N VAL A 106 0.60 -4.49 -2.57
CA VAL A 106 -0.04 -4.03 -3.82
C VAL A 106 0.95 -4.11 -4.97
N SER A 107 0.52 -4.66 -6.09
CA SER A 107 1.30 -4.63 -7.33
C SER A 107 0.40 -4.77 -8.56
N ASP A 108 0.85 -4.24 -9.68
CA ASP A 108 0.30 -4.49 -11.02
C ASP A 108 0.89 -5.76 -11.69
N ASP A 109 1.83 -6.42 -11.02
CA ASP A 109 2.52 -7.65 -11.46
C ASP A 109 2.19 -8.82 -10.52
N PRO A 110 1.42 -9.83 -10.97
CA PRO A 110 1.04 -10.98 -10.15
C PRO A 110 2.25 -11.74 -9.60
N SER A 111 3.29 -11.96 -10.41
CA SER A 111 4.48 -12.71 -9.99
C SER A 111 5.26 -11.97 -8.91
N ARG A 112 5.24 -10.63 -8.93
CA ARG A 112 5.84 -9.80 -7.88
C ARG A 112 5.07 -9.91 -6.56
N LEU A 113 3.75 -9.87 -6.63
CA LEU A 113 2.89 -10.01 -5.44
C LEU A 113 3.07 -11.39 -4.80
N GLU A 114 3.08 -12.46 -5.60
CA GLU A 114 3.36 -13.83 -5.15
C GLU A 114 4.76 -13.96 -4.51
N GLY A 115 5.78 -13.40 -5.15
CA GLY A 115 7.15 -13.42 -4.64
C GLY A 115 7.30 -12.68 -3.30
N VAL A 116 6.64 -11.53 -3.15
CA VAL A 116 6.59 -10.79 -1.88
C VAL A 116 5.86 -11.59 -0.81
N ALA A 117 4.67 -12.12 -1.13
CA ALA A 117 3.86 -12.88 -0.18
C ALA A 117 4.61 -14.13 0.32
N SER A 118 5.22 -14.89 -0.58
CA SER A 118 6.03 -16.07 -0.25
C SER A 118 7.17 -15.72 0.70
N ARG A 119 7.91 -14.64 0.42
CA ARG A 119 9.04 -14.20 1.25
C ARG A 119 8.62 -13.75 2.65
N LEU A 120 7.43 -13.16 2.77
CA LEU A 120 6.86 -12.76 4.05
C LEU A 120 6.08 -13.89 4.77
N GLY A 121 6.03 -15.09 4.19
CA GLY A 121 5.28 -16.23 4.74
C GLY A 121 3.76 -16.04 4.72
N LEU A 122 3.27 -15.24 3.77
CA LEU A 122 1.85 -14.89 3.61
C LEU A 122 1.18 -15.83 2.60
N GLY A 123 0.01 -16.36 2.94
CA GLY A 123 -0.79 -17.20 2.06
C GLY A 123 -1.78 -16.37 1.25
N LEU A 124 -1.68 -16.38 -0.07
CA LEU A 124 -2.62 -15.66 -0.94
C LEU A 124 -3.89 -16.50 -1.15
N GLY A 125 -5.04 -15.91 -0.83
CA GLY A 125 -6.34 -16.50 -1.15
C GLY A 125 -6.69 -16.38 -2.64
N ASN A 126 -7.91 -16.80 -2.98
CA ASN A 126 -8.44 -16.64 -4.32
C ASN A 126 -8.67 -15.16 -4.66
N VAL A 127 -8.38 -14.79 -5.91
CA VAL A 127 -8.63 -13.43 -6.43
C VAL A 127 -10.13 -13.15 -6.47
N LYS A 128 -10.54 -12.00 -5.93
CA LYS A 128 -11.89 -11.44 -6.08
C LYS A 128 -11.82 -10.11 -6.80
N GLU A 129 -12.82 -9.76 -7.60
CA GLU A 129 -12.91 -8.40 -8.14
C GLU A 129 -13.46 -7.44 -7.08
N ALA A 130 -12.83 -6.27 -6.92
CA ALA A 130 -13.32 -5.19 -6.07
C ALA A 130 -13.89 -4.06 -6.92
N SER A 131 -15.10 -3.61 -6.58
CA SER A 131 -15.75 -2.46 -7.21
C SER A 131 -15.47 -1.18 -6.42
N CYS A 132 -14.77 -0.24 -7.03
CA CYS A 132 -14.40 1.02 -6.38
C CYS A 132 -15.51 2.07 -6.53
N ASP A 133 -16.06 2.53 -5.41
CA ASP A 133 -16.93 3.70 -5.37
C ASP A 133 -16.08 4.98 -5.31
N PRO A 134 -16.13 5.87 -6.31
CA PRO A 134 -15.35 7.11 -6.29
C PRO A 134 -15.64 7.98 -5.06
N SER A 135 -16.85 7.92 -4.50
CA SER A 135 -17.24 8.74 -3.35
C SER A 135 -16.49 8.32 -2.07
N SER A 136 -16.24 7.02 -1.87
CA SER A 136 -15.46 6.54 -0.73
C SER A 136 -13.97 6.90 -0.83
N LEU A 137 -13.48 7.18 -2.04
CA LEU A 137 -12.08 7.55 -2.31
C LEU A 137 -11.84 9.07 -2.32
N GLN A 138 -12.90 9.87 -2.18
CA GLN A 138 -12.83 11.34 -2.23
C GLN A 138 -11.94 11.89 -1.11
N ASP A 139 -12.01 11.30 0.08
CA ASP A 139 -11.18 11.71 1.21
C ASP A 139 -9.69 11.52 0.88
N LEU A 140 -9.32 10.41 0.24
CA LEU A 140 -7.93 10.11 -0.10
C LEU A 140 -7.39 11.06 -1.15
N SER A 141 -8.20 11.31 -2.18
CA SER A 141 -7.91 12.25 -3.25
C SER A 141 -7.72 13.67 -2.69
N SER A 142 -8.61 14.09 -1.79
CA SER A 142 -8.55 15.39 -1.13
C SER A 142 -7.31 15.52 -0.25
N PHE A 143 -6.98 14.46 0.49
CA PHE A 143 -5.78 14.43 1.32
C PHE A 143 -4.50 14.53 0.48
N ARG A 144 -4.40 13.80 -0.64
CA ARG A 144 -3.26 13.92 -1.56
C ARG A 144 -3.07 15.36 -2.03
N LEU A 145 -4.14 16.04 -2.45
CA LEU A 145 -4.06 17.44 -2.87
C LEU A 145 -3.52 18.34 -1.76
N GLN A 146 -3.96 18.15 -0.51
CA GLN A 146 -3.44 18.92 0.63
C GLN A 146 -1.95 18.65 0.87
N LEU A 147 -1.50 17.40 0.72
CA LEU A 147 -0.10 17.02 0.91
C LEU A 147 0.81 17.63 -0.18
N LEU A 148 0.31 17.72 -1.42
CA LEU A 148 1.04 18.30 -2.54
C LEU A 148 1.14 19.83 -2.48
N LEU A 149 0.26 20.49 -1.73
CA LEU A 149 0.23 21.95 -1.54
C LEU A 149 0.99 22.41 -0.29
N SER A 150 1.49 21.49 0.53
CA SER A 150 2.31 21.78 1.73
C SER A 150 3.83 21.80 1.46
#